data_AF-A0A662V7N6-F1
#
_entry.id   AF-A0A662V7N6-F1
#
_cell.length_a   1.000
_cell.length_b   1.000
_cell.length_c   1.000
_cell.angle_alpha   90.00
_cell.angle_beta   90.00
_cell.angle_gamma   90.00
#
_symmetry.space_group_name_H-M   'P 1'
#
loop_
_entity.id
_entity.type
_entity.pdbx_description
1 polymer ?
#
loop_
_entity_poly.entity_id
_entity_poly.type
_entity_poly.pdbx_seq_one_letter_code
_entity_poly.pdbx_strand_id
1 'polypeptide(L)' 'MEEKGSLTLHRFVKQRASILRSDGDIWETGYVSKDGRPLIYLGFKGMLYIELEPRGAARDVHSGFASIIPNLV' A
#
# COMPACT_ATOMS: atom_id res chain seq x y z
N MET A 1 2.69 12.08 -2.33
CA MET A 1 2.71 11.50 -3.69
C MET A 1 1.88 10.24 -3.64
N GLU A 2 1.10 9.97 -4.69
CA GLU A 2 0.17 8.83 -4.77
C GLU A 2 0.90 7.51 -4.51
N GLU A 3 2.00 7.26 -5.22
CA GLU A 3 2.83 6.04 -5.08
C GLU A 3 3.48 5.84 -3.70
N LYS A 4 3.50 6.87 -2.85
CA LYS A 4 4.01 6.80 -1.47
C LYS A 4 2.89 6.79 -0.43
N GLY A 5 1.66 6.43 -0.82
CA GLY A 5 0.52 6.35 0.09
C GLY A 5 -0.08 7.70 0.48
N SER A 6 0.18 8.76 -0.29
CA SER A 6 -0.51 10.06 -0.13
C SER A 6 -0.50 10.66 1.30
N LEU A 7 0.60 10.50 2.05
CA LEU A 7 0.70 10.91 3.47
C LEU A 7 0.16 12.31 3.80
N THR A 8 0.35 13.29 2.92
CA THR A 8 -0.05 14.68 3.15
C THR A 8 -1.44 15.02 2.61
N LEU A 9 -2.02 14.17 1.76
CA LEU A 9 -3.28 14.45 1.06
C LEU A 9 -4.44 14.64 2.04
N HIS A 10 -4.51 13.78 3.05
CA HIS A 10 -5.52 13.87 4.10
C HIS A 10 -5.52 15.23 4.80
N ARG A 11 -4.32 15.75 5.13
CA ARG A 11 -4.17 17.06 5.76
C ARG A 11 -4.57 18.18 4.80
N PHE A 12 -4.15 18.10 3.54
CA PHE A 12 -4.49 19.10 2.52
C PHE A 12 -6.01 19.23 2.33
N VAL A 13 -6.71 18.09 2.15
CA VAL A 13 -8.16 18.06 1.97
C VAL A 13 -8.86 18.66 3.19
N LYS A 14 -8.45 18.27 4.41
CA LYS A 14 -9.00 18.85 5.64
C LYS A 14 -8.81 20.36 5.73
N GLN A 15 -7.64 20.87 5.36
CA GLN A 15 -7.32 22.30 5.44
C GLN A 15 -8.04 23.14 4.38
N ARG A 16 -8.46 22.54 3.27
CA ARG A 16 -9.03 23.24 2.11
C ARG A 16 -10.45 22.77 1.78
N ALA A 17 -11.13 22.13 2.73
CA ALA A 17 -12.44 21.51 2.51
C ALA A 17 -13.49 22.49 1.95
N SER A 18 -13.43 23.77 2.34
CA SER A 18 -14.36 24.80 1.84
C SER A 18 -14.21 25.08 0.35
N ILE A 19 -12.99 25.15 -0.16
CA ILE A 19 -12.71 25.43 -1.58
C ILE A 19 -12.77 24.17 -2.45
N LEU A 20 -12.65 22.99 -1.83
CA LEU A 20 -12.74 21.69 -2.50
C LEU A 20 -14.18 21.16 -2.57
N ARG A 21 -15.17 21.93 -2.12
CA ARG A 21 -16.57 21.51 -2.14
C ARG A 21 -17.04 21.34 -3.60
N SER A 22 -17.47 20.13 -3.94
CA SER A 22 -18.00 19.74 -5.25
C SER A 22 -19.28 18.92 -5.06
N ASP A 23 -20.11 18.82 -6.11
CA ASP A 23 -21.27 17.91 -6.15
C ASP A 23 -20.87 16.48 -6.53
N GLY A 24 -19.62 16.28 -6.96
CA GLY A 24 -19.06 14.99 -7.33
C GLY A 24 -17.58 15.10 -7.70
N ASP A 25 -16.90 13.96 -7.68
CA ASP A 25 -15.47 13.86 -7.96
C ASP A 25 -15.21 12.85 -9.08
N ILE A 26 -14.18 13.12 -9.87
CA ILE A 26 -13.67 12.19 -10.90
C ILE A 26 -12.29 11.73 -10.43
N TRP A 27 -12.14 10.42 -10.28
CA TRP A 27 -10.87 9.79 -9.92
C TRP A 27 -9.93 9.76 -11.12
N GLU A 28 -8.62 9.96 -10.89
CA GLU A 28 -7.62 10.11 -11.95
C GLU A 28 -7.40 8.85 -12.79
N THR A 29 -7.76 7.68 -12.26
CA THR A 29 -7.57 6.39 -12.91
C THR A 29 -8.91 5.69 -13.18
N GLY A 30 -9.03 5.13 -14.38
CA GLY A 30 -10.13 4.27 -14.79
C GLY A 30 -9.65 3.20 -15.78
N TYR A 31 -10.46 2.18 -16.01
CA TYR A 31 -10.15 1.12 -16.97
C TYR A 31 -11.33 0.84 -17.89
N VAL A 32 -11.04 0.16 -18.99
CA VAL A 32 -12.02 -0.32 -19.96
C VAL A 32 -12.11 -1.84 -19.83
N SER A 33 -13.32 -2.38 -19.86
CA SER A 33 -13.55 -3.83 -19.85
C SER A 33 -12.96 -4.47 -21.11
N LYS A 34 -12.79 -5.80 -21.10
CA LYS A 34 -12.37 -6.55 -22.29
C LYS A 34 -13.23 -6.26 -23.53
N ASP A 35 -14.53 -6.02 -23.34
CA ASP A 35 -15.47 -5.71 -24.41
C ASP A 35 -15.57 -4.21 -24.75
N GLY A 36 -14.62 -3.37 -24.31
CA GLY A 36 -14.53 -1.96 -24.71
C GLY A 36 -15.40 -0.98 -23.90
N ARG A 37 -16.03 -1.39 -22.78
CA ARG A 37 -16.89 -0.52 -21.98
C ARG A 37 -16.13 0.15 -20.84
N PRO A 38 -16.28 1.47 -20.60
CA PRO A 38 -15.70 2.12 -19.44
C PRO A 38 -16.22 1.52 -18.13
N LEU A 39 -15.32 1.35 -17.15
CA LEU A 39 -15.68 0.86 -15.82
C LEU A 39 -15.93 2.03 -14.87
N ILE A 40 -16.99 1.93 -14.08
CA ILE A 40 -17.32 2.86 -12.99
C ILE A 40 -17.04 2.15 -11.67
N TYR A 41 -16.09 2.69 -10.90
CA TYR A 41 -15.70 2.16 -9.60
C TYR A 41 -16.51 2.84 -8.49
N LEU A 42 -17.03 2.04 -7.56
CA LEU A 42 -17.75 2.54 -6.38
C LEU A 42 -16.88 2.52 -5.10
N GLY A 43 -15.59 2.21 -5.25
CA GLY A 43 -14.63 2.17 -4.16
C GLY A 43 -13.42 1.30 -4.47
N PHE A 44 -12.41 1.41 -3.62
CA PHE A 44 -11.16 0.65 -3.69
C PHE A 44 -10.91 -0.07 -2.35
N LYS A 45 -10.23 -1.22 -2.41
CA LYS A 45 -9.75 -1.88 -1.18
C LYS A 45 -8.62 -1.06 -0.56
N GLY A 46 -8.53 -1.07 0.77
CA GLY A 46 -7.35 -0.57 1.46
C GLY A 46 -6.13 -1.49 1.25
N MET A 47 -4.95 -0.96 1.55
CA MET A 47 -3.69 -1.69 1.55
C MET A 47 -3.00 -1.56 2.91
N LEU A 48 -2.32 -2.62 3.33
CA LEU A 48 -1.47 -2.64 4.51
C LEU A 48 -0.08 -3.13 4.09
N TYR A 49 0.92 -2.29 4.31
CA TYR A 49 2.32 -2.68 4.17
C TYR A 49 2.86 -3.08 5.53
N ILE A 50 3.41 -4.29 5.62
CA ILE A 50 4.12 -4.79 6.79
C ILE A 50 5.52 -5.22 6.38
N GLU A 51 6.48 -4.95 7.24
CA GLU A 51 7.82 -5.53 7.17
C GLU A 51 7.93 -6.60 8.25
N LEU A 52 8.43 -7.78 7.86
CA LEU A 52 8.68 -8.88 8.77
C LEU A 52 10.20 -8.99 8.95
N GLU A 53 10.65 -8.80 10.18
CA GLU A 53 12.06 -8.91 10.56
C GLU A 53 12.27 -10.18 11.39
N PRO A 54 12.48 -11.36 10.76
CA PRO A 54 12.71 -12.58 11.51
C PRO A 54 14.08 -12.53 12.19
N ARG A 55 14.18 -13.10 13.39
CA ARG A 55 15.42 -13.12 14.17
C ARG A 55 15.95 -14.54 14.26
N GLY A 56 17.27 -14.69 14.12
CA GLY A 56 17.96 -15.97 14.26
C GLY A 56 19.33 -15.78 14.87
N ALA A 57 20.32 -16.53 14.38
CA ALA A 57 21.69 -16.41 14.86
C ALA A 57 22.19 -14.95 14.80
N ALA A 58 22.94 -14.52 15.83
CA ALA A 58 23.47 -13.15 15.92
C ALA A 58 24.50 -12.79 14.83
N ARG A 59 24.87 -13.76 13.98
CA ARG A 59 25.79 -13.64 12.85
C ARG A 59 25.53 -14.77 11.87
N ASP A 60 26.02 -14.62 10.65
CA ASP A 60 26.03 -15.70 9.67
C ASP A 60 26.80 -16.91 10.21
N VAL A 61 26.23 -18.08 9.98
CA VAL A 61 26.76 -19.36 10.46
C VAL A 61 26.87 -20.34 9.31
N HIS A 62 27.94 -21.14 9.33
CA HIS A 62 28.12 -22.20 8.34
C HIS A 62 26.93 -23.16 8.40
N SER A 63 26.39 -23.53 7.24
CA SER A 63 25.20 -24.39 7.11
C SER A 63 25.35 -25.78 7.76
N GLY A 64 26.55 -26.18 8.16
CA GLY A 64 26.83 -27.43 8.86
C GLY A 64 26.34 -27.42 10.31
N PHE A 65 26.06 -26.24 10.88
CA PHE A 65 25.50 -26.09 12.22
C PHE A 65 23.97 -26.06 12.25
N ALA A 66 23.30 -26.34 11.12
CA ALA A 66 21.84 -26.30 11.01
C ALA A 66 21.11 -27.26 11.96
N SER A 67 21.77 -28.30 12.47
CA SER A 67 21.22 -29.25 13.43
C SER A 67 21.16 -28.73 14.87
N ILE A 68 21.90 -27.67 15.20
CA ILE A 68 22.01 -27.12 16.57
C ILE A 68 21.69 -25.63 16.66
N ILE A 69 21.66 -24.90 15.54
CA ILE A 69 21.28 -23.50 15.48
C ILE A 69 19.93 -23.38 14.77
N PRO A 70 18.88 -22.82 15.42
CA PRO A 70 17.59 -22.60 14.79
C PRO A 70 17.69 -21.64 13.60
N ASN A 71 16.87 -21.89 12.57
CA ASN A 71 16.71 -20.96 11.46
C ASN A 71 15.96 -19.69 11.89
N LEU A 72 16.00 -18.65 11.05
CA LEU A 72 15.25 -17.41 11.23
C LEU A 72 13.78 -17.70 11.55
N VAL A 73 13.28 -17.14 12.66
CA VAL A 73 11.86 -17.16 13.08
C VAL A 73 11.27 -15.77 13.11
#